data_AF-A0A2K1ICZ4-F1
#
_entry.id   AF-A0A2K1ICZ4-F1
#
_cell.length_a   1.000
_cell.length_b   1.000
_cell.length_c   1.000
_cell.angle_alpha   90.00
_cell.angle_beta   90.00
_cell.angle_gamma   90.00
#
_symmetry.space_group_name_H-M   'P 1'
#
loop_
_entity.id
_entity.type
_entity.pdbx_description
1 polymer ?
#
loop_
_entity_poly.entity_id
_entity_poly.type
_entity_poly.pdbx_seq_one_letter_code
_entity_poly.pdbx_strand_id
1 'polypeptide(L)'
;MIKNATNDRTKIIRTDRGGSSHRGSSKHTAPVTALFTKKLKLTHRTKKVLGSVRTELLERARSMAFASKAPAYLWLEAINAAKYLINRCPSGSYSDITPEEKYTGIRPSVNHLKTFGSLEYVHIPQQQRNKMQPKSNRCFFLC
;
A
#
# COMPACT_ATOMS: atom_id res chain seq x y z
N MET A 1 -10.54 -20.50 17.54
CA MET A 1 -11.19 -19.18 17.46
C MET A 1 -10.13 -18.09 17.39
N ILE A 2 -10.33 -17.04 16.59
CA ILE A 2 -9.48 -15.83 16.61
C ILE A 2 -10.43 -14.63 16.72
N LYS A 3 -10.33 -13.86 17.79
CA LYS A 3 -11.05 -12.60 17.97
C LYS A 3 -10.15 -11.44 17.51
N ASN A 4 -10.71 -10.48 16.79
CA ASN A 4 -10.07 -9.19 16.51
C ASN A 4 -10.57 -8.13 17.52
N ALA A 5 -9.83 -7.04 17.68
CA ALA A 5 -10.07 -6.02 18.72
C ALA A 5 -11.27 -5.07 18.49
N THR A 6 -12.12 -5.36 17.50
CA THR A 6 -13.43 -4.73 17.31
C THR A 6 -14.48 -5.83 17.24
N ASN A 7 -15.57 -5.67 18.00
CA ASN A 7 -16.57 -6.72 18.26
C ASN A 7 -17.55 -6.92 17.09
N ASP A 8 -17.07 -6.82 15.84
CA ASP A 8 -17.87 -7.00 14.64
C ASP A 8 -17.46 -8.27 13.89
N ARG A 9 -18.48 -9.05 13.50
CA ARG A 9 -18.28 -10.32 12.80
C ARG A 9 -17.71 -10.05 11.40
N THR A 10 -16.44 -10.40 11.17
CA THR A 10 -15.78 -10.25 9.86
C THR A 10 -16.56 -10.93 8.74
N LYS A 11 -17.18 -10.14 7.86
CA LYS A 11 -17.94 -10.62 6.69
C LYS A 11 -17.00 -11.06 5.55
N ILE A 12 -16.52 -12.31 5.66
CA ILE A 12 -15.99 -13.20 4.60
C ILE A 12 -14.94 -12.60 3.62
N ILE A 13 -13.68 -13.02 3.75
CA ILE A 13 -12.50 -12.60 2.94
C ILE A 13 -12.08 -13.73 1.96
N ARG A 14 -11.59 -13.43 0.73
CA ARG A 14 -11.27 -14.42 -0.34
C ARG A 14 -10.12 -14.03 -1.32
N THR A 15 -9.38 -15.02 -1.85
CA THR A 15 -8.46 -14.96 -3.03
C THR A 15 -8.39 -16.29 -3.81
N ASP A 16 -7.62 -16.29 -4.90
CA ASP A 16 -7.15 -17.48 -5.61
C ASP A 16 -5.75 -17.97 -5.14
N ARG A 17 -5.24 -19.05 -5.75
CA ARG A 17 -4.15 -19.92 -5.28
C ARG A 17 -2.72 -19.41 -5.51
N GLY A 18 -2.02 -19.12 -4.43
CA GLY A 18 -0.55 -19.06 -4.30
C GLY A 18 -0.16 -19.29 -2.83
N GLY A 19 1.02 -19.82 -2.53
CA GLY A 19 1.36 -20.22 -1.15
C GLY A 19 2.70 -19.68 -0.66
N SER A 20 2.66 -18.78 0.33
CA SER A 20 3.64 -18.63 1.41
C SER A 20 3.13 -17.57 2.40
N SER A 21 2.94 -17.94 3.68
CA SER A 21 2.48 -16.99 4.70
C SER A 21 3.65 -16.46 5.51
N HIS A 22 4.19 -15.31 5.10
CA HIS A 22 5.06 -14.54 5.98
C HIS A 22 4.23 -13.79 7.02
N ARG A 23 4.52 -14.08 8.30
CA ARG A 23 3.78 -13.56 9.45
C ARG A 23 4.50 -12.30 9.96
N GLY A 24 4.18 -11.14 9.37
CA GLY A 24 4.87 -9.88 9.64
C GLY A 24 3.97 -8.64 9.51
N SER A 25 3.69 -8.02 10.65
CA SER A 25 3.48 -6.58 10.89
C SER A 25 2.88 -5.68 9.80
N SER A 26 1.56 -5.44 9.85
CA SER A 26 0.99 -4.08 9.94
C SER A 26 -0.52 -4.14 10.25
N LYS A 27 -0.96 -3.48 11.33
CA LYS A 27 -2.35 -3.58 11.84
C LYS A 27 -3.35 -2.60 11.19
N HIS A 28 -2.95 -1.85 10.15
CA HIS A 28 -3.74 -0.72 9.61
C HIS A 28 -4.05 -0.78 8.10
N THR A 29 -4.08 -1.96 7.44
CA THR A 29 -4.43 -2.02 6.00
C THR A 29 -5.44 -3.12 5.63
N ALA A 30 -6.72 -2.77 5.45
CA ALA A 30 -7.72 -3.63 4.81
C ALA A 30 -8.92 -2.84 4.25
N PRO A 31 -8.82 -2.37 3.00
CA PRO A 31 -9.79 -2.88 2.02
C PRO A 31 -9.12 -3.63 0.84
N VAL A 32 -8.14 -3.04 0.15
CA VAL A 32 -7.48 -3.71 -1.01
C VAL A 32 -6.69 -4.96 -0.57
N THR A 33 -6.11 -4.97 0.64
CA THR A 33 -5.38 -6.15 1.18
C THR A 33 -6.27 -7.38 1.35
N ALA A 34 -7.56 -7.20 1.67
CA ALA A 34 -8.50 -8.30 1.87
C ALA A 34 -8.84 -9.00 0.55
N LEU A 35 -8.85 -8.25 -0.56
CA LEU A 35 -8.98 -8.80 -1.91
C LEU A 35 -7.75 -9.62 -2.33
N PHE A 36 -6.58 -9.41 -1.71
CA PHE A 36 -5.30 -9.99 -2.12
C PHE A 36 -4.76 -11.15 -1.25
N THR A 37 -5.40 -11.56 -0.12
CA THR A 37 -4.76 -12.45 0.90
C THR A 37 -5.19 -13.94 1.20
N LYS A 38 -6.37 -14.52 0.87
CA LYS A 38 -6.75 -15.91 1.32
C LYS A 38 -7.57 -16.83 0.38
N LYS A 39 -6.96 -17.93 -0.13
CA LYS A 39 -7.53 -19.02 -1.00
C LYS A 39 -8.99 -19.43 -0.68
N LEU A 40 -9.93 -19.22 -1.62
CA LEU A 40 -11.34 -19.67 -1.56
C LEU A 40 -11.94 -19.83 -2.98
N LYS A 41 -12.98 -20.67 -3.13
CA LYS A 41 -13.73 -20.77 -4.41
C LYS A 41 -14.45 -19.44 -4.70
N LEU A 42 -13.83 -18.59 -5.51
CA LEU A 42 -14.39 -17.31 -5.99
C LEU A 42 -15.46 -17.57 -7.07
N THR A 43 -16.62 -16.90 -6.97
CA THR A 43 -17.63 -16.88 -8.04
C THR A 43 -17.12 -16.08 -9.24
N HIS A 44 -17.61 -16.36 -10.46
CA HIS A 44 -17.17 -15.67 -11.68
C HIS A 44 -17.21 -14.14 -11.55
N ARG A 45 -18.29 -13.58 -10.98
CA ARG A 45 -18.43 -12.14 -10.69
C ARG A 45 -17.30 -11.64 -9.77
N THR A 46 -17.01 -12.33 -8.66
CA THR A 46 -15.92 -11.93 -7.74
C THR A 46 -14.52 -12.11 -8.34
N LYS A 47 -14.30 -13.09 -9.22
CA LYS A 47 -13.03 -13.23 -9.95
C LYS A 47 -12.78 -12.05 -10.88
N LYS A 48 -13.79 -11.61 -11.64
CA LYS A 48 -13.69 -10.45 -12.55
C LYS A 48 -13.33 -9.18 -11.79
N VAL A 49 -14.06 -8.89 -10.70
CA VAL A 49 -13.80 -7.71 -9.83
C VAL A 49 -12.39 -7.77 -9.24
N LEU A 50 -11.96 -8.93 -8.73
CA LEU A 50 -10.60 -9.10 -8.23
C LEU A 50 -9.55 -8.86 -9.31
N GLY A 51 -9.76 -9.37 -10.53
CA GLY A 51 -8.88 -9.13 -11.67
C GLY A 51 -8.72 -7.63 -11.96
N SER A 52 -9.84 -6.91 -12.09
CA SER A 52 -9.83 -5.45 -12.34
C SER A 52 -9.06 -4.68 -11.28
N VAL A 53 -9.29 -4.95 -9.98
CA VAL A 53 -8.58 -4.27 -8.88
C VAL A 53 -7.08 -4.60 -8.87
N ARG A 54 -6.69 -5.83 -9.25
CA ARG A 54 -5.27 -6.21 -9.38
C ARG A 54 -4.58 -5.45 -10.51
N THR A 55 -5.24 -5.32 -11.67
CA THR A 55 -4.73 -4.54 -12.80
C THR A 55 -4.62 -3.05 -12.45
N GLU A 56 -5.68 -2.47 -11.87
CA GLU A 56 -5.71 -1.05 -11.45
C GLU A 56 -4.59 -0.70 -10.46
N LEU A 57 -4.30 -1.58 -9.50
CA LEU A 57 -3.19 -1.43 -8.56
C LEU A 57 -1.83 -1.44 -9.27
N LEU A 58 -1.62 -2.39 -10.18
CA LEU A 58 -0.36 -2.53 -10.92
C LEU A 58 -0.13 -1.35 -11.87
N GLU A 59 -1.15 -0.90 -12.58
CA GLU A 59 -1.04 0.29 -13.45
C GLU A 59 -0.71 1.54 -12.64
N ARG A 60 -1.39 1.80 -11.50
CA ARG A 60 -1.05 2.93 -10.62
C ARG A 60 0.40 2.86 -10.13
N ALA A 61 0.86 1.71 -9.64
CA ALA A 61 2.24 1.52 -9.21
C ALA A 61 3.25 1.77 -10.35
N ARG A 62 2.92 1.32 -11.56
CA ARG A 62 3.75 1.49 -12.76
C ARG A 62 3.83 2.95 -13.19
N SER A 63 2.72 3.68 -13.19
CA SER A 63 2.69 5.13 -13.46
C SER A 63 3.49 5.92 -12.42
N MET A 64 3.37 5.59 -11.14
CA MET A 64 4.13 6.23 -10.05
C MET A 64 5.64 6.03 -10.22
N ALA A 65 6.07 4.77 -10.45
CA ALA A 65 7.49 4.45 -10.64
C ALA A 65 8.08 5.10 -11.91
N PHE A 66 7.30 5.17 -13.00
CA PHE A 66 7.70 5.83 -14.24
C PHE A 66 7.86 7.34 -14.05
N ALA A 67 6.87 8.01 -13.43
CA ALA A 67 6.90 9.45 -13.20
C ALA A 67 8.08 9.88 -12.29
N SER A 68 8.41 9.07 -11.28
CA SER A 68 9.50 9.35 -10.36
C SER A 68 10.87 8.88 -10.85
N LYS A 69 10.96 8.21 -12.01
CA LYS A 69 12.16 7.52 -12.51
C LYS A 69 12.78 6.58 -11.46
N ALA A 70 11.93 5.93 -10.65
CA ALA A 70 12.38 5.04 -9.58
C ALA A 70 13.10 3.82 -10.17
N PRO A 71 14.23 3.37 -9.57
CA PRO A 71 14.87 2.13 -9.96
C PRO A 71 13.93 0.92 -9.92
N ALA A 72 14.07 0.01 -10.88
CA ALA A 72 13.20 -1.15 -11.03
C ALA A 72 13.13 -2.05 -9.78
N TYR A 73 14.15 -2.05 -8.91
CA TYR A 73 14.13 -2.81 -7.66
C TYR A 73 13.11 -2.29 -6.62
N LEU A 74 12.64 -1.03 -6.75
CA LEU A 74 11.61 -0.44 -5.87
C LEU A 74 10.16 -0.80 -6.29
N TRP A 75 9.97 -1.72 -7.24
CA TRP A 75 8.64 -2.11 -7.74
C TRP A 75 7.66 -2.53 -6.62
N LEU A 76 8.15 -3.22 -5.59
CA LEU A 76 7.33 -3.66 -4.46
C LEU A 76 6.85 -2.47 -3.62
N GLU A 77 7.72 -1.47 -3.43
CA GLU A 77 7.38 -0.26 -2.69
C GLU A 77 6.44 0.66 -3.49
N ALA A 78 6.57 0.69 -4.82
CA ALA A 78 5.58 1.34 -5.68
C ALA A 78 4.19 0.69 -5.55
N ILE A 79 4.11 -0.65 -5.40
CA ILE A 79 2.85 -1.36 -5.13
C ILE A 79 2.32 -1.06 -3.72
N ASN A 80 3.20 -0.99 -2.71
CA ASN A 80 2.83 -0.62 -1.34
C ASN A 80 2.24 0.81 -1.29
N ALA A 81 2.94 1.77 -1.88
CA ALA A 81 2.53 3.17 -1.97
C ALA A 81 1.22 3.33 -2.78
N ALA A 82 1.09 2.65 -3.93
CA ALA A 82 -0.15 2.64 -4.69
C ALA A 82 -1.31 2.08 -3.85
N LYS A 83 -1.13 0.93 -3.20
CA LYS A 83 -2.12 0.33 -2.29
C LYS A 83 -2.48 1.28 -1.14
N TYR A 84 -1.50 1.99 -0.57
CA TYR A 84 -1.70 2.97 0.50
C TYR A 84 -2.61 4.10 0.05
N LEU A 85 -2.33 4.68 -1.13
CA LEU A 85 -3.13 5.72 -1.76
C LEU A 85 -4.55 5.24 -2.09
N ILE A 86 -4.74 4.05 -2.69
CA ILE A 86 -6.09 3.54 -3.02
C ILE A 86 -6.99 3.42 -1.79
N ASN A 87 -6.44 3.14 -0.61
CA ASN A 87 -7.23 3.06 0.62
C ASN A 87 -7.64 4.45 1.17
N ARG A 88 -6.90 5.51 0.80
CA ARG A 88 -7.03 6.90 1.31
C ARG A 88 -7.60 7.88 0.28
N CYS A 89 -7.61 7.54 -1.00
CA CYS A 89 -8.30 8.32 -2.01
C CYS A 89 -9.81 8.10 -1.87
N PRO A 90 -10.64 9.15 -1.80
CA PRO A 90 -12.08 9.00 -1.96
C PRO A 90 -12.36 8.46 -3.37
N SER A 91 -13.32 7.56 -3.47
CA SER A 91 -13.84 7.10 -4.76
C SER A 91 -15.20 7.77 -4.97
N GLY A 92 -15.42 8.37 -6.15
CA GLY A 92 -16.69 9.01 -6.49
C GLY A 92 -17.91 8.08 -6.41
N SER A 93 -17.70 6.75 -6.40
CA SER A 93 -18.76 5.75 -6.14
C SER A 93 -19.21 5.67 -4.67
N TYR A 94 -18.54 6.36 -3.73
CA TYR A 94 -18.78 6.28 -2.29
C TYR A 94 -18.89 7.64 -1.59
N SER A 95 -19.51 8.64 -2.24
CA SER A 95 -19.90 9.92 -1.60
C SER A 95 -18.77 10.56 -0.77
N ASP A 96 -17.57 10.66 -1.38
CA ASP A 96 -16.33 11.20 -0.82
C ASP A 96 -15.79 10.53 0.47
N ILE A 97 -16.28 9.34 0.81
CA ILE A 97 -15.78 8.51 1.91
C ILE A 97 -14.60 7.66 1.41
N THR A 98 -13.48 7.69 2.12
CA THR A 98 -12.32 6.87 1.76
C THR A 98 -12.55 5.39 2.13
N PRO A 99 -12.00 4.42 1.38
CA PRO A 99 -12.15 3.00 1.72
C PRO A 99 -11.63 2.62 3.11
N GLU A 100 -10.64 3.34 3.65
CA GLU A 100 -10.14 3.20 5.02
C GLU A 100 -11.11 3.79 6.05
N GLU A 101 -11.62 5.01 5.83
CA GLU A 101 -12.64 5.65 6.68
C GLU A 101 -13.90 4.78 6.79
N LYS A 102 -14.32 4.16 5.67
CA LYS A 102 -15.42 3.19 5.64
C LYS A 102 -15.16 1.91 6.44
N TYR A 103 -13.90 1.53 6.65
CA TYR A 103 -13.51 0.32 7.39
C TYR A 103 -13.21 0.60 8.87
N THR A 104 -12.63 1.76 9.19
CA THR A 104 -12.19 2.14 10.54
C THR A 104 -13.18 3.05 11.26
N GLY A 105 -14.07 3.73 10.54
CA GLY A 105 -14.88 4.84 11.05
C GLY A 105 -14.09 6.15 11.25
N ILE A 106 -12.81 6.18 10.87
CA ILE A 106 -11.90 7.31 11.13
C ILE A 106 -11.38 7.85 9.80
N ARG A 107 -11.59 9.14 9.55
CA ARG A 107 -11.02 9.84 8.38
C ARG A 107 -9.48 9.80 8.46
N PRO A 108 -8.79 9.23 7.46
CA PRO A 108 -7.34 9.16 7.49
C PRO A 108 -6.71 10.54 7.27
N SER A 109 -5.64 10.83 8.02
CA SER A 109 -4.78 11.98 7.71
C SER A 109 -4.01 11.73 6.41
N VAL A 110 -3.84 12.79 5.63
CA VAL A 110 -3.10 12.82 4.37
C VAL A 110 -1.94 13.83 4.39
N ASN A 111 -1.74 14.55 5.49
CA ASN A 111 -0.76 15.66 5.58
C ASN A 111 0.71 15.20 5.43
N HIS A 112 0.98 13.92 5.62
CA HIS A 112 2.31 13.32 5.46
C HIS A 112 2.53 12.70 4.07
N LEU A 113 1.54 12.74 3.16
CA LEU A 113 1.72 12.29 1.78
C LEU A 113 2.70 13.22 1.05
N LYS A 114 3.68 12.61 0.38
CA LYS A 114 4.50 13.26 -0.64
C LYS A 114 4.43 12.44 -1.94
N THR A 115 4.95 13.01 -3.02
CA THR A 115 5.12 12.30 -4.29
C THR A 115 6.06 11.11 -4.10
N PHE A 116 5.60 9.92 -4.47
CA PHE A 116 6.44 8.71 -4.48
C PHE A 116 7.70 8.94 -5.32
N GLY A 117 8.85 8.53 -4.80
CA GLY A 117 10.14 8.70 -5.44
C GLY A 117 10.56 10.16 -5.63
N SER A 118 10.06 11.11 -4.83
CA SER A 118 10.69 12.43 -4.75
C SER A 118 12.13 12.29 -4.24
N LEU A 119 13.04 13.11 -4.80
CA LEU A 119 14.44 13.12 -4.39
C LEU A 119 14.55 13.65 -2.96
N GLU A 120 15.11 12.84 -2.07
CA GLU A 120 15.42 13.20 -0.69
C GLU A 120 16.90 13.00 -0.37
N TYR A 121 17.32 13.53 0.79
CA TYR A 121 18.70 13.47 1.26
C TYR A 121 18.73 13.01 2.71
N VAL A 122 19.26 11.81 2.97
CA VAL A 122 19.48 11.30 4.32
C VAL A 122 20.81 11.83 4.85
N HIS A 123 20.79 12.47 6.03
CA HIS A 123 21.99 12.97 6.68
C HIS A 123 22.91 11.82 7.14
N ILE A 124 24.22 11.97 6.92
CA ILE A 124 25.25 11.04 7.40
C ILE A 124 25.85 11.60 8.70
N PRO A 125 25.69 10.91 9.85
CA PRO A 125 26.25 11.32 11.13
C PRO A 125 27.77 11.55 11.04
N GLN A 126 28.28 12.55 11.77
CA GLN A 126 29.70 12.91 11.71
C GLN A 126 30.65 11.76 12.11
N GLN A 127 30.21 10.84 12.95
CA GLN A 127 30.97 9.63 13.34
C GLN A 127 31.16 8.64 12.18
N GLN A 128 30.33 8.70 11.14
CA GLN A 128 30.34 7.79 9.99
C GLN A 128 30.97 8.42 8.73
N ARG A 129 31.54 9.64 8.84
CA ARG A 129 32.15 10.35 7.70
C ARG A 129 33.43 11.09 8.08
N ASN A 130 34.43 10.99 7.24
CA ASN A 130 35.64 11.81 7.32
C ASN A 130 35.35 13.26 6.86
N LYS A 131 36.25 14.21 7.18
CA LYS A 131 36.08 15.65 6.90
C LYS A 131 35.78 15.96 5.43
N MET A 132 36.31 15.15 4.50
CA MET A 132 36.17 15.30 3.05
C MET A 132 35.01 14.50 2.43
N GLN A 133 34.30 13.68 3.21
CA GLN A 133 33.18 12.87 2.71
C GLN A 133 31.86 13.65 2.69
N PRO A 134 30.90 13.29 1.81
CA PRO A 134 29.61 13.96 1.72
C PRO A 134 28.84 13.91 3.06
N LYS A 135 28.03 14.95 3.31
CA LYS A 135 27.20 15.08 4.53
C LYS A 135 25.84 14.40 4.42
N SER A 136 25.47 13.91 3.23
CA SER A 136 24.19 13.26 2.97
C SER A 136 24.25 12.33 1.77
N ASN A 137 23.44 11.27 1.81
CA ASN A 137 23.20 10.37 0.68
C ASN A 137 21.89 10.76 -0.02
N ARG A 138 21.88 10.72 -1.36
CA ARG A 138 20.66 10.84 -2.16
C ARG A 138 19.81 9.59 -2.00
N CYS A 139 18.51 9.75 -1.81
CA CYS A 139 17.55 8.66 -1.71
C CYS A 139 16.21 9.04 -2.36
N PHE A 140 15.30 8.07 -2.42
CA PHE A 140 13.93 8.24 -2.92
C PHE A 140 12.96 8.18 -1.74
N PHE A 141 11.98 9.10 -1.69
CA PHE A 141 10.87 9.00 -0.74
C PHE A 141 9.96 7.81 -1.09
N LEU A 142 9.52 7.07 -0.08
CA LEU A 142 8.59 5.94 -0.20
C LEU A 142 7.38 6.23 0.71
N CYS A 143 6.16 6.01 0.19
CA CYS A 143 4.90 6.41 0.83
C CYS A 143 4.18 5.24 1.52
#